data_AF-A0A3D1ZMX6-F1
#
_entry.id   AF-A0A3D1ZMX6-F1
#
_cell.length_a   1.000
_cell.length_b   1.000
_cell.length_c   1.000
_cell.angle_alpha   90.00
_cell.angle_beta   90.00
_cell.angle_gamma   90.00
#
_symmetry.space_group_name_H-M   'P 1'
#
loop_
_entity.id
_entity.type
_entity.pdbx_description
1 polymer ?
#
loop_
_entity_poly.entity_id
_entity_poly.type
_entity_poly.pdbx_seq_one_letter_code
_entity_poly.pdbx_strand_id
1 'polypeptide(L)'
;VLFGGSQDIEFAVVEDAVHILQSRPITTLDPSDDAGWDHGLDEKYNWTLSEMTTTIGPVFRLQLDSGLAYANGLRQCYEETASDFSHRHITHVVNDYFYMRAPDEDPDAIEQRHARHAAKCKIYIDQGTTNYLVDMVPRIRQIHADLRRLRNAGSSIQVRVNYLEACIDAAGLVMGHLHWCMIDRTNRLDWASEFHEITGEPAEDSDIFLQAIPNRTTRLVARLRRLARLVQQDPALASAFAEGNFSALKSPDYSDRPITKTFNAQFKAMMKEYGFRTGWGYGSSVGFETSTWNMDPAKPLELIASYADQDVDKLDALETRALRQRQLATRRIRRKLANMPDRLKKFEFTRKRAQSDV
;
A
#
# COMPACT_ATOMS: atom_id res chain seq x y z
N VAL A 1 -32.72 -7.73 12.30
CA VAL A 1 -31.87 -6.78 11.57
C VAL A 1 -32.61 -5.45 11.54
N LEU A 2 -32.05 -4.38 12.12
CA LEU A 2 -32.78 -3.13 12.35
C LEU A 2 -33.28 -2.46 11.04
N PHE A 3 -32.61 -2.73 9.91
CA PHE A 3 -32.85 -2.04 8.64
C PHE A 3 -33.14 -2.94 7.42
N GLY A 4 -33.34 -4.24 7.61
CA GLY A 4 -33.73 -5.16 6.52
C GLY A 4 -32.73 -5.35 5.36
N GLY A 5 -31.65 -4.58 5.27
CA GLY A 5 -30.62 -4.61 4.22
C GLY A 5 -29.51 -3.56 4.46
N SER A 6 -28.57 -3.41 3.51
CA SER A 6 -27.51 -2.39 3.59
C SER A 6 -28.10 -0.98 3.44
N GLN A 7 -27.72 -0.07 4.33
CA GLN A 7 -28.17 1.32 4.35
C GLN A 7 -26.96 2.25 4.40
N ASP A 8 -27.08 3.43 3.79
CA ASP A 8 -26.29 4.59 4.15
C ASP A 8 -26.90 5.23 5.40
N ILE A 9 -26.06 5.62 6.36
CA ILE A 9 -26.50 6.16 7.65
C ILE A 9 -25.78 7.47 7.90
N GLU A 10 -26.54 8.57 7.88
CA GLU A 10 -26.08 9.85 8.38
C GLU A 10 -26.37 9.91 9.88
N PHE A 11 -25.38 10.34 10.66
CA PHE A 11 -25.50 10.39 12.11
C PHE A 11 -24.79 11.62 12.70
N ALA A 12 -25.28 12.05 13.86
CA ALA A 12 -24.60 13.00 14.73
C ALA A 12 -24.26 12.34 16.07
N VAL A 13 -23.26 12.90 16.75
CA VAL A 13 -22.90 12.48 18.10
C VAL A 13 -23.16 13.64 19.05
N VAL A 14 -24.05 13.43 20.01
CA VAL A 14 -24.38 14.38 21.06
C VAL A 14 -24.40 13.62 22.37
N GLU A 15 -23.74 14.13 23.42
CA GLU A 15 -23.73 13.52 24.76
C GLU A 15 -23.35 12.03 24.77
N ASP A 16 -22.41 11.62 23.91
CA ASP A 16 -21.95 10.23 23.74
C ASP A 16 -23.02 9.25 23.24
N ALA A 17 -24.05 9.75 22.57
CA ALA A 17 -25.04 8.96 21.85
C ALA A 17 -24.92 9.16 20.33
N VAL A 18 -25.11 8.08 19.56
CA VAL A 18 -25.27 8.16 18.10
C VAL A 18 -26.74 8.46 17.81
N HIS A 19 -26.99 9.63 17.22
CA HIS A 19 -28.28 10.02 16.69
C HIS A 19 -28.29 9.74 15.20
N ILE A 20 -29.13 8.81 14.75
CA ILE A 20 -29.35 8.60 13.32
C ILE A 20 -30.15 9.79 12.80
N LEU A 21 -29.50 10.62 12.00
CA LEU A 21 -30.14 11.75 11.33
C LEU A 21 -30.90 11.25 10.09
N GLN A 22 -30.32 10.25 9.42
CA GLN A 22 -30.88 9.69 8.20
C GLN A 22 -30.43 8.25 8.01
N SER A 23 -31.31 7.40 7.50
CA SER A 23 -30.99 6.06 7.04
C SER A 23 -31.65 5.84 5.69
N ARG A 24 -30.85 5.60 4.64
CA ARG A 24 -31.33 5.41 3.26
C ARG A 24 -30.89 4.05 2.74
N PRO A 25 -31.75 3.29 2.05
CA PRO A 25 -31.30 2.09 1.34
C PRO A 25 -30.17 2.45 0.38
N ILE A 26 -29.17 1.58 0.22
CA ILE A 26 -28.09 1.76 -0.77
C ILE A 26 -28.62 1.63 -2.23
N THR A 27 -29.93 1.62 -2.43
CA THR A 27 -30.54 1.74 -3.75
C THR A 27 -30.77 3.22 -4.05
N THR A 28 -30.11 3.69 -5.11
CA THR A 28 -30.43 4.87 -5.95
C THR A 28 -31.55 5.75 -5.41
N LEU A 29 -31.18 6.98 -5.05
CA LEU A 29 -32.04 8.09 -4.66
C LEU A 29 -33.28 8.21 -5.57
N ASP A 30 -34.37 8.74 -5.04
CA ASP A 30 -35.51 9.20 -5.83
C ASP A 30 -35.00 10.22 -6.86
N PRO A 31 -35.21 10.04 -8.18
CA PRO A 31 -34.65 10.92 -9.21
C PRO A 31 -35.11 12.38 -9.12
N SER A 32 -36.07 12.70 -8.23
CA SER A 32 -36.44 14.09 -7.92
C SER A 32 -35.42 14.84 -7.06
N ASP A 33 -34.50 14.13 -6.38
CA ASP A 33 -33.46 14.68 -5.51
C ASP A 33 -32.06 14.69 -6.15
N ASP A 34 -31.95 14.24 -7.42
CA ASP A 34 -30.71 14.35 -8.18
C ASP A 34 -30.40 15.84 -8.41
N ALA A 35 -29.30 16.32 -7.82
CA ALA A 35 -28.70 17.54 -8.29
C ALA A 35 -28.39 17.32 -9.78
N GLY A 36 -29.01 18.11 -10.66
CA GLY A 36 -28.74 18.02 -12.09
C GLY A 36 -27.23 18.09 -12.34
N TRP A 37 -26.72 17.31 -13.30
CA TRP A 37 -25.30 17.25 -13.69
C TRP A 37 -24.60 18.62 -13.70
N ASP A 38 -25.31 19.64 -14.18
CA ASP A 38 -24.83 21.01 -14.35
C ASP A 38 -24.72 21.81 -13.04
N HIS A 39 -25.29 21.32 -11.93
CA HIS A 39 -25.29 22.05 -10.66
C HIS A 39 -23.88 22.17 -10.07
N GLY A 40 -23.31 23.37 -10.15
CA GLY A 40 -21.95 23.64 -9.67
C GLY A 40 -20.84 23.18 -10.62
N LEU A 41 -21.19 22.67 -11.80
CA LEU A 41 -20.25 22.26 -12.84
C LEU A 41 -19.74 23.50 -13.59
N ASP A 42 -18.42 23.57 -13.83
CA ASP A 42 -17.90 24.51 -14.82
C ASP A 42 -18.01 23.89 -16.23
N GLU A 43 -19.05 24.30 -16.95
CA GLU A 43 -19.38 23.84 -18.31
C GLU A 43 -18.31 24.19 -19.36
N LYS A 44 -17.33 25.05 -19.03
CA LYS A 44 -16.24 25.38 -19.97
C LYS A 44 -15.26 24.23 -20.16
N TYR A 45 -15.28 23.23 -19.28
CA TYR A 45 -14.28 22.19 -19.23
C TYR A 45 -14.85 20.81 -19.56
N ASN A 46 -13.99 19.96 -20.11
CA ASN A 46 -14.27 18.54 -20.23
C ASN A 46 -13.93 17.85 -18.91
N TRP A 47 -14.93 17.17 -18.37
CA TRP A 47 -14.83 16.41 -17.12
C TRP A 47 -14.74 14.92 -17.44
N THR A 48 -13.79 14.22 -16.82
CA THR A 48 -13.61 12.77 -17.02
C THR A 48 -14.08 12.03 -15.79
N LEU A 49 -14.91 11.00 -15.96
CA LEU A 49 -15.28 10.10 -14.87
C LEU A 49 -14.02 9.51 -14.24
N SER A 50 -13.96 9.49 -12.91
CA SER A 50 -12.80 8.97 -12.20
C SER A 50 -12.71 7.44 -12.34
N GLU A 51 -11.53 6.97 -12.76
CA GLU A 51 -11.20 5.54 -12.83
C GLU A 51 -10.31 5.08 -11.66
N MET A 52 -10.06 5.96 -10.68
CA MET A 52 -9.23 5.63 -9.53
C MET A 52 -10.02 4.80 -8.52
N THR A 53 -9.42 3.74 -7.97
CA THR A 53 -10.11 2.81 -7.04
C THR A 53 -10.70 3.51 -5.81
N THR A 54 -10.10 4.62 -5.37
CA THR A 54 -10.61 5.42 -4.23
C THR A 54 -11.87 6.21 -4.55
N THR A 55 -12.13 6.52 -5.82
CA THR A 55 -13.19 7.45 -6.27
C THR A 55 -14.03 6.91 -7.43
N ILE A 56 -13.87 5.63 -7.78
CA ILE A 56 -14.73 4.95 -8.76
C ILE A 56 -16.14 4.82 -8.16
N GLY A 57 -17.11 5.42 -8.85
CA GLY A 57 -18.47 5.58 -8.35
C GLY A 57 -19.44 4.46 -8.78
N PRO A 58 -20.65 4.42 -8.20
CA PRO A 58 -21.12 5.34 -7.15
C PRO A 58 -20.42 5.05 -5.81
N VAL A 59 -19.99 6.09 -5.09
CA VAL A 59 -19.22 5.93 -3.85
C VAL A 59 -20.12 5.91 -2.62
N PHE A 60 -19.70 5.19 -1.57
CA PHE A 60 -20.33 5.29 -0.25
C PHE A 60 -19.99 6.61 0.45
N ARG A 61 -20.78 7.03 1.45
CA ARG A 61 -20.52 8.29 2.18
C ARG A 61 -19.13 8.39 2.79
N LEU A 62 -18.65 7.33 3.45
CA LEU A 62 -17.30 7.30 4.01
C LEU A 62 -16.21 7.35 2.91
N GLN A 63 -16.50 6.76 1.75
CA GLN A 63 -15.62 6.79 0.59
C GLN A 63 -15.61 8.18 -0.05
N LEU A 64 -16.71 8.92 -0.03
CA LEU A 64 -16.76 10.32 -0.47
C LEU A 64 -15.80 11.19 0.35
N ASP A 65 -15.86 11.12 1.69
CA ASP A 65 -14.97 11.89 2.56
C ASP A 65 -13.49 11.51 2.30
N SER A 66 -13.21 10.21 2.17
CA SER A 66 -11.87 9.73 1.81
C SER A 66 -11.43 10.15 0.42
N GLY A 67 -12.33 10.19 -0.56
CA GLY A 67 -12.06 10.60 -1.94
C GLY A 67 -11.74 12.09 -2.03
N LEU A 68 -12.47 12.92 -1.29
CA LEU A 68 -12.21 14.36 -1.17
C LEU A 68 -10.86 14.64 -0.50
N ALA A 69 -10.57 13.95 0.60
CA ALA A 69 -9.26 14.06 1.27
C ALA A 69 -8.11 13.63 0.35
N TYR A 70 -8.30 12.57 -0.43
CA TYR A 70 -7.34 12.10 -1.42
C TYR A 70 -7.14 13.11 -2.56
N ALA A 71 -8.21 13.68 -3.12
CA ALA A 71 -8.14 14.70 -4.16
C ALA A 71 -7.42 15.98 -3.67
N ASN A 72 -7.65 16.40 -2.43
CA ASN A 72 -6.89 17.49 -1.83
C ASN A 72 -5.40 17.15 -1.65
N GLY A 73 -5.07 15.88 -1.38
CA GLY A 73 -3.70 15.39 -1.41
C GLY A 73 -3.07 15.48 -2.81
N LEU A 74 -3.80 15.07 -3.85
CA LEU A 74 -3.34 15.18 -5.24
C LEU A 74 -3.06 16.65 -5.61
N ARG A 75 -3.96 17.57 -5.23
CA ARG A 75 -3.75 19.01 -5.45
C ARG A 75 -2.44 19.49 -4.83
N GLN A 76 -2.18 19.15 -3.56
CA GLN A 76 -0.93 19.50 -2.88
C GLN A 76 0.30 18.90 -3.57
N CYS A 77 0.22 17.64 -4.03
CA CYS A 77 1.30 17.04 -4.82
C CYS A 77 1.56 17.79 -6.11
N TYR A 78 0.49 18.12 -6.83
CA TYR A 78 0.60 18.78 -8.12
C TYR A 78 1.16 20.20 -7.99
N GLU A 79 0.70 20.96 -6.99
CA GLU A 79 1.26 22.28 -6.69
C GLU A 79 2.76 22.23 -6.34
N GLU A 80 3.21 21.17 -5.64
CA GLU A 80 4.61 21.00 -5.26
C GLU A 80 5.49 20.50 -6.42
N THR A 81 5.03 19.52 -7.19
CA THR A 81 5.88 18.74 -8.10
C THR A 81 5.41 18.74 -9.55
N ALA A 82 4.22 19.28 -9.84
CA ALA A 82 3.51 19.15 -11.12
C ALA A 82 3.44 17.71 -11.65
N SER A 83 3.37 16.70 -10.77
CA SER A 83 3.40 15.28 -11.18
C SER A 83 2.21 14.90 -12.05
N ASP A 84 2.48 14.21 -13.17
CA ASP A 84 1.47 13.61 -14.04
C ASP A 84 0.53 12.65 -13.29
N PHE A 85 0.94 12.06 -12.17
CA PHE A 85 0.05 11.18 -11.41
C PHE A 85 -0.94 11.95 -10.53
N SER A 86 -0.74 13.26 -10.38
CA SER A 86 -1.53 14.14 -9.52
C SER A 86 -2.24 15.28 -10.27
N HIS A 87 -2.03 15.41 -11.58
CA HIS A 87 -2.60 16.49 -12.38
C HIS A 87 -4.13 16.51 -12.35
N ARG A 88 -4.80 15.35 -12.32
CA ARG A 88 -6.27 15.25 -12.21
C ARG A 88 -6.75 15.37 -10.76
N HIS A 89 -6.68 16.57 -10.20
CA HIS A 89 -7.08 16.84 -8.81
C HIS A 89 -8.26 17.81 -8.66
N ILE A 90 -8.63 18.53 -9.73
CA ILE A 90 -9.86 19.34 -9.72
C ILE A 90 -11.03 18.37 -9.83
N THR A 91 -11.91 18.40 -8.83
CA THR A 91 -13.01 17.45 -8.67
C THR A 91 -14.36 18.14 -8.79
N HIS A 92 -15.29 17.48 -9.48
CA HIS A 92 -16.72 17.72 -9.44
C HIS A 92 -17.39 16.43 -8.97
N VAL A 93 -18.22 16.50 -7.93
CA VAL A 93 -18.93 15.34 -7.41
C VAL A 93 -20.42 15.57 -7.60
N VAL A 94 -21.07 14.64 -8.28
CA VAL A 94 -22.51 14.68 -8.50
C VAL A 94 -23.04 13.24 -8.50
N ASN A 95 -24.16 13.03 -7.82
CA ASN A 95 -24.83 11.73 -7.65
C ASN A 95 -23.85 10.61 -7.23
N ASP A 96 -22.95 10.91 -6.29
CA ASP A 96 -21.92 10.00 -5.77
C ASP A 96 -20.86 9.52 -6.78
N TYR A 97 -20.74 10.21 -7.92
CA TYR A 97 -19.66 9.99 -8.90
C TYR A 97 -18.66 11.13 -8.86
N PHE A 98 -17.37 10.78 -8.87
CA PHE A 98 -16.29 11.75 -9.03
C PHE A 98 -15.97 11.96 -10.51
N TYR A 99 -15.97 13.22 -10.91
CA TYR A 99 -15.46 13.66 -12.19
C TYR A 99 -14.25 14.56 -11.96
N MET A 100 -13.21 14.35 -12.75
CA MET A 100 -11.92 14.98 -12.53
C MET A 100 -11.38 15.60 -13.81
N ARG A 101 -10.63 16.69 -13.63
CA ARG A 101 -9.85 17.31 -14.69
C ARG A 101 -8.49 17.76 -14.19
N ALA A 102 -7.59 18.00 -15.14
CA ALA A 102 -6.35 18.71 -14.90
C ALA A 102 -6.56 20.23 -14.89
N PRO A 103 -5.77 21.01 -14.16
CA PRO A 103 -5.78 22.47 -14.30
C PRO A 103 -5.23 22.88 -15.67
N ASP A 104 -5.62 24.08 -16.14
CA ASP A 104 -4.95 24.69 -17.29
C ASP A 104 -3.78 25.51 -16.75
N GLU A 105 -2.57 25.06 -17.04
CA GLU A 105 -1.35 25.73 -16.60
C GLU A 105 -0.38 25.93 -17.75
N ASP A 106 0.42 26.97 -17.62
CA ASP A 106 1.51 27.29 -18.53
C ASP A 106 2.56 26.14 -18.52
N PRO A 107 2.88 25.54 -19.69
CA PRO A 107 3.92 24.53 -19.81
C PRO A 107 5.25 24.93 -19.17
N ASP A 108 5.64 26.21 -19.24
CA ASP A 108 6.89 26.68 -18.67
C ASP A 108 6.86 26.61 -17.13
N ALA A 109 5.71 26.88 -16.51
CA ALA A 109 5.53 26.77 -15.06
C ALA A 109 5.53 25.30 -14.59
N ILE A 110 5.00 24.38 -15.41
CA ILE A 110 5.07 22.93 -15.17
C ILE A 110 6.54 22.48 -15.19
N GLU A 111 7.28 22.82 -16.25
CA GLU A 111 8.69 22.44 -16.43
C GLU A 111 9.56 22.98 -15.27
N GLN A 112 9.33 24.22 -14.84
CA GLN A 112 10.06 24.80 -13.70
C GLN A 112 9.82 24.04 -12.39
N ARG A 113 8.59 23.54 -12.12
CA ARG A 113 8.32 22.71 -10.94
C ARG A 113 8.92 21.32 -11.07
N HIS A 114 8.85 20.70 -12.26
CA HIS A 114 9.54 19.43 -12.54
C HIS A 114 11.04 19.56 -12.27
N ALA A 115 11.70 20.57 -12.83
CA ALA A 115 13.12 20.81 -12.67
C ALA A 115 13.50 21.04 -11.20
N ARG A 116 12.72 21.83 -10.45
CA ARG A 116 12.94 22.07 -9.02
C ARG A 116 12.80 20.80 -8.19
N HIS A 117 11.76 20.01 -8.45
CA HIS A 117 11.54 18.74 -7.77
C HIS A 117 12.65 17.74 -8.08
N ALA A 118 13.04 17.60 -9.35
CA ALA A 118 14.15 16.76 -9.78
C ALA A 118 15.47 17.18 -9.13
N ALA A 119 15.75 18.49 -9.03
CA ALA A 119 16.94 18.99 -8.36
C ALA A 119 16.95 18.64 -6.86
N LYS A 120 15.80 18.79 -6.18
CA LYS A 120 15.63 18.38 -4.78
C LYS A 120 15.88 16.87 -4.60
N CYS A 121 15.26 16.03 -5.43
CA CYS A 121 15.43 14.58 -5.38
C CYS A 121 16.87 14.16 -5.66
N LYS A 122 17.54 14.84 -6.60
CA LYS A 122 18.96 14.61 -6.90
C LYS A 122 19.87 14.87 -5.69
N ILE A 123 19.62 15.89 -4.88
CA ILE A 123 20.39 16.15 -3.66
C ILE A 123 20.34 14.95 -2.71
N TYR A 124 19.16 14.37 -2.49
CA TYR A 124 19.02 13.18 -1.64
C TYR A 124 19.71 11.96 -2.25
N ILE A 125 19.57 11.77 -3.56
CA ILE A 125 20.23 10.68 -4.28
C ILE A 125 21.74 10.80 -4.09
N ASP A 126 22.34 11.97 -4.33
CA ASP A 126 23.78 12.20 -4.21
C ASP A 126 24.31 11.97 -2.77
N GLN A 127 23.45 12.09 -1.76
CA GLN A 127 23.73 11.75 -0.35
C GLN A 127 23.54 10.24 -0.02
N GLY A 128 23.14 9.42 -0.99
CA GLY A 128 22.91 7.98 -0.82
C GLY A 128 21.61 7.64 -0.08
N THR A 129 20.61 8.52 -0.19
CA THR A 129 19.28 8.41 0.42
C THR A 129 18.19 8.80 -0.60
N THR A 130 16.95 8.97 -0.15
CA THR A 130 15.81 9.41 -0.97
C THR A 130 14.98 10.44 -0.21
N ASN A 131 14.21 11.26 -0.94
CA ASN A 131 13.21 12.14 -0.34
C ASN A 131 12.19 11.35 0.52
N TYR A 132 11.85 10.13 0.12
CA TYR A 132 11.02 9.24 0.91
C TYR A 132 11.62 8.97 2.30
N LEU A 133 12.90 8.60 2.38
CA LEU A 133 13.55 8.28 3.65
C LEU A 133 13.77 9.52 4.53
N VAL A 134 14.08 10.67 3.93
CA VAL A 134 14.45 11.88 4.67
C VAL A 134 13.24 12.74 5.02
N ASP A 135 12.35 13.02 4.07
CA ASP A 135 11.22 13.93 4.28
C ASP A 135 9.97 13.17 4.74
N MET A 136 9.64 12.06 4.06
CA MET A 136 8.33 11.43 4.20
C MET A 136 8.25 10.47 5.37
N VAL A 137 9.26 9.60 5.56
CA VAL A 137 9.26 8.62 6.66
C VAL A 137 9.13 9.28 8.04
N PRO A 138 9.85 10.37 8.37
CA PRO A 138 9.64 11.08 9.63
C PRO A 138 8.21 11.63 9.77
N ARG A 139 7.67 12.24 8.71
CA ARG A 139 6.29 12.77 8.69
C ARG A 139 5.26 11.67 8.90
N ILE A 140 5.38 10.53 8.21
CA ILE A 140 4.50 9.36 8.35
C ILE A 140 4.59 8.78 9.76
N ARG A 141 5.80 8.71 10.35
CA ARG A 141 5.97 8.25 11.74
C ARG A 141 5.26 9.16 12.74
N GLN A 142 5.33 10.47 12.53
CA GLN A 142 4.63 11.45 13.36
C GLN A 142 3.11 11.27 13.24
N ILE A 143 2.58 11.20 12.01
CA ILE A 143 1.16 10.91 11.75
C ILE A 143 0.72 9.64 12.49
N HIS A 144 1.48 8.54 12.39
CA HIS A 144 1.17 7.30 13.12
C HIS A 144 1.25 7.44 14.65
N ALA A 145 2.10 8.33 15.18
CA ALA A 145 2.14 8.60 16.61
C ALA A 145 0.88 9.37 17.06
N ASP A 146 0.49 10.38 16.29
CA ASP A 146 -0.70 11.20 16.57
C ASP A 146 -1.99 10.38 16.48
N LEU A 147 -2.13 9.56 15.44
CA LEU A 147 -3.25 8.62 15.29
C LEU A 147 -3.32 7.62 16.45
N ARG A 148 -2.18 7.11 16.92
CA ARG A 148 -2.15 6.22 18.10
C ARG A 148 -2.58 6.96 19.38
N ARG A 149 -2.20 8.22 19.54
CA ARG A 149 -2.64 9.04 20.68
C ARG A 149 -4.14 9.26 20.64
N LEU A 150 -4.72 9.62 19.49
CA LEU A 150 -6.16 9.79 19.31
C LEU A 150 -6.92 8.50 19.61
N ARG A 151 -6.48 7.37 19.05
CA ARG A 151 -7.09 6.05 19.31
C ARG A 151 -7.07 5.68 20.79
N ASN A 152 -6.03 6.07 21.52
CA ASN A 152 -5.87 5.74 22.93
C ASN A 152 -6.52 6.77 23.87
N ALA A 153 -7.11 7.85 23.36
CA ALA A 153 -7.68 8.93 24.17
C ALA A 153 -8.96 8.52 24.91
N GLY A 154 -9.62 7.43 24.49
CA GLY A 154 -10.83 6.93 25.12
C GLY A 154 -11.64 6.05 24.18
N SER A 155 -12.75 5.53 24.69
CA SER A 155 -13.67 4.68 23.94
C SER A 155 -15.01 5.33 23.60
N SER A 156 -15.22 6.59 24.03
CA SER A 156 -16.44 7.36 23.71
C SER A 156 -16.59 7.51 22.20
N ILE A 157 -17.84 7.64 21.76
CA ILE A 157 -18.20 7.73 20.34
C ILE A 157 -17.54 8.98 19.74
N GLN A 158 -17.55 10.11 20.44
CA GLN A 158 -16.90 11.33 19.95
C GLN A 158 -15.40 11.13 19.71
N VAL A 159 -14.70 10.44 20.62
CA VAL A 159 -13.26 10.15 20.44
C VAL A 159 -13.03 9.25 19.23
N ARG A 160 -13.92 8.27 19.00
CA ARG A 160 -13.85 7.39 17.83
C ARG A 160 -14.11 8.12 16.52
N VAL A 161 -15.06 9.06 16.48
CA VAL A 161 -15.32 9.92 15.32
C VAL A 161 -14.11 10.80 15.01
N ASN A 162 -13.57 11.50 16.00
CA ASN A 162 -12.36 12.32 15.81
C ASN A 162 -11.17 11.48 15.32
N TYR A 163 -11.05 10.24 15.81
CA TYR A 163 -10.03 9.31 15.34
C TYR A 163 -10.26 8.88 13.88
N LEU A 164 -11.52 8.66 13.47
CA LEU A 164 -11.88 8.29 12.11
C LEU A 164 -11.59 9.43 11.13
N GLU A 165 -12.01 10.65 11.45
CA GLU A 165 -11.73 11.86 10.65
C GLU A 165 -10.22 12.05 10.47
N ALA A 166 -9.45 11.96 11.55
CA ALA A 166 -7.99 12.05 11.48
C ALA A 166 -7.37 10.92 10.63
N CYS A 167 -7.95 9.71 10.63
CA CYS A 167 -7.52 8.63 9.75
C CYS A 167 -7.77 8.95 8.28
N ILE A 168 -8.92 9.54 7.95
CA ILE A 168 -9.29 9.96 6.60
C ILE A 168 -8.31 11.02 6.09
N ASP A 169 -8.07 12.07 6.87
CA ASP A 169 -7.12 13.14 6.53
C ASP A 169 -5.70 12.60 6.34
N ALA A 170 -5.26 11.74 7.26
CA ALA A 170 -3.95 11.10 7.17
C ALA A 170 -3.83 10.22 5.91
N ALA A 171 -4.86 9.46 5.57
CA ALA A 171 -4.87 8.64 4.36
C ALA A 171 -4.83 9.51 3.10
N GLY A 172 -5.64 10.57 3.04
CA GLY A 172 -5.65 11.53 1.93
C GLY A 172 -4.29 12.20 1.72
N LEU A 173 -3.64 12.65 2.81
CA LEU A 173 -2.30 13.21 2.75
C LEU A 173 -1.25 12.18 2.34
N VAL A 174 -1.22 11.00 2.96
CA VAL A 174 -0.15 10.02 2.67
C VAL A 174 -0.30 9.45 1.26
N MET A 175 -1.50 9.05 0.85
CA MET A 175 -1.74 8.40 -0.43
C MET A 175 -1.94 9.40 -1.58
N GLY A 176 -2.55 10.56 -1.33
CA GLY A 176 -2.79 11.58 -2.34
C GLY A 176 -1.61 12.55 -2.52
N HIS A 177 -0.83 12.82 -1.47
CA HIS A 177 0.32 13.74 -1.55
C HIS A 177 1.66 13.00 -1.53
N LEU A 178 2.04 12.46 -0.37
CA LEU A 178 3.40 11.96 -0.15
C LEU A 178 3.77 10.80 -1.10
N HIS A 179 2.83 9.89 -1.35
CA HIS A 179 3.03 8.76 -2.25
C HIS A 179 3.40 9.20 -3.68
N TRP A 180 2.81 10.29 -4.17
CA TRP A 180 3.08 10.75 -5.53
C TRP A 180 4.31 11.68 -5.60
N CYS A 181 4.59 12.44 -4.55
CA CYS A 181 5.82 13.23 -4.44
C CYS A 181 7.10 12.38 -4.38
N MET A 182 6.99 11.07 -4.11
CA MET A 182 8.18 10.21 -4.06
C MET A 182 8.65 9.80 -5.45
N ILE A 183 7.80 9.99 -6.47
CA ILE A 183 8.08 9.59 -7.84
C ILE A 183 8.87 10.69 -8.55
N ASP A 184 10.11 10.37 -8.88
CA ASP A 184 10.99 11.20 -9.70
C ASP A 184 11.26 10.50 -11.03
N ARG A 185 10.74 11.06 -12.13
CA ARG A 185 10.96 10.51 -13.48
C ARG A 185 12.30 10.93 -14.07
N THR A 186 12.82 12.10 -13.68
CA THR A 186 14.01 12.70 -14.28
C THR A 186 15.27 11.98 -13.84
N ASN A 187 15.41 11.67 -12.55
CA ASN A 187 16.62 11.03 -12.05
C ASN A 187 16.58 9.50 -12.14
N ARG A 188 15.59 8.87 -12.80
CA ARG A 188 15.38 7.41 -12.80
C ARG A 188 16.67 6.64 -13.14
N LEU A 189 16.99 5.62 -12.35
CA LEU A 189 18.18 4.79 -12.57
C LEU A 189 17.91 3.75 -13.66
N ASP A 190 18.70 3.79 -14.74
CA ASP A 190 18.87 2.65 -15.63
C ASP A 190 19.99 1.75 -15.10
N TRP A 191 19.61 0.81 -14.24
CA TRP A 191 20.57 -0.06 -13.54
C TRP A 191 21.39 -0.93 -14.50
N ALA A 192 20.78 -1.44 -15.57
CA ALA A 192 21.44 -2.35 -16.49
C ALA A 192 22.56 -1.63 -17.27
N SER A 193 22.27 -0.44 -17.80
CA SER A 193 23.24 0.39 -18.50
C SER A 193 24.35 0.88 -17.57
N GLU A 194 24.00 1.42 -16.39
CA GLU A 194 24.99 1.88 -15.40
C GLU A 194 25.88 0.73 -14.91
N PHE A 195 25.33 -0.46 -14.69
CA PHE A 195 26.10 -1.63 -14.33
C PHE A 195 27.14 -1.99 -15.41
N HIS A 196 26.72 -2.00 -16.68
CA HIS A 196 27.61 -2.26 -17.81
C HIS A 196 28.73 -1.20 -17.89
N GLU A 197 28.41 0.08 -17.82
CA GLU A 197 29.39 1.15 -17.87
C GLU A 197 30.43 1.08 -16.75
N ILE A 198 29.98 0.78 -15.52
CA ILE A 198 30.86 0.71 -14.35
C ILE A 198 31.77 -0.51 -14.41
N THR A 199 31.20 -1.67 -14.78
CA THR A 199 31.86 -2.98 -14.59
C THR A 199 32.44 -3.57 -15.86
N GLY A 200 31.96 -3.17 -17.04
CA GLY A 200 32.22 -3.79 -18.33
C GLY A 200 31.62 -5.20 -18.48
N GLU A 201 30.79 -5.66 -17.55
CA GLU A 201 30.03 -6.91 -17.67
C GLU A 201 28.77 -6.70 -18.52
N PRO A 202 28.17 -7.74 -19.10
CA PRO A 202 26.91 -7.61 -19.84
C PRO A 202 25.79 -6.96 -19.01
N ALA A 203 24.93 -6.16 -19.63
CA ALA A 203 23.88 -5.41 -18.92
C ALA A 203 22.84 -6.35 -18.27
N GLU A 204 22.56 -7.48 -18.91
CA GLU A 204 21.67 -8.54 -18.44
C GLU A 204 22.17 -9.26 -17.17
N ASP A 205 23.48 -9.23 -16.90
CA ASP A 205 24.05 -9.78 -15.66
C ASP A 205 23.67 -8.94 -14.42
N SER A 206 23.10 -7.73 -14.62
CA SER A 206 22.75 -6.80 -13.55
C SER A 206 21.57 -7.28 -12.69
N ASP A 207 20.69 -8.14 -13.21
CA ASP A 207 19.50 -8.64 -12.50
C ASP A 207 19.85 -9.50 -11.28
N ILE A 208 21.01 -10.17 -11.30
CA ILE A 208 21.47 -10.98 -10.17
C ILE A 208 21.63 -10.15 -8.88
N PHE A 209 21.83 -8.83 -9.02
CA PHE A 209 21.98 -7.91 -7.89
C PHE A 209 20.66 -7.53 -7.23
N LEU A 210 19.54 -7.77 -7.92
CA LEU A 210 18.18 -7.44 -7.48
C LEU A 210 17.44 -8.62 -6.85
N GLN A 211 18.04 -9.81 -6.86
CA GLN A 211 17.43 -11.02 -6.30
C GLN A 211 17.46 -11.02 -4.77
N ALA A 212 16.44 -11.62 -4.15
CA ALA A 212 16.35 -11.88 -2.70
C ALA A 212 16.64 -10.64 -1.83
N ILE A 213 16.07 -9.49 -2.20
CA ILE A 213 16.12 -8.26 -1.40
C ILE A 213 15.13 -8.37 -0.22
N PRO A 214 15.59 -8.20 1.03
CA PRO A 214 14.69 -8.21 2.19
C PRO A 214 13.80 -6.96 2.21
N ASN A 215 12.49 -7.13 2.06
CA ASN A 215 11.49 -6.07 2.14
C ASN A 215 10.26 -6.56 2.93
N ARG A 216 9.22 -5.71 3.08
CA ARG A 216 8.01 -6.08 3.86
C ARG A 216 7.28 -7.29 3.29
N THR A 217 7.29 -7.44 1.97
CA THR A 217 6.62 -8.53 1.25
C THR A 217 7.41 -9.84 1.35
N THR A 218 8.73 -9.84 1.17
CA THR A 218 9.54 -11.06 1.36
C THR A 218 9.48 -11.56 2.81
N ARG A 219 9.45 -10.65 3.80
CA ARG A 219 9.20 -11.01 5.20
C ARG A 219 7.84 -11.66 5.45
N LEU A 220 6.80 -11.20 4.75
CA LEU A 220 5.46 -11.79 4.82
C LEU A 220 5.47 -13.21 4.21
N VAL A 221 6.02 -13.37 3.01
CA VAL A 221 6.12 -14.68 2.33
C VAL A 221 6.86 -15.68 3.23
N ALA A 222 7.98 -15.27 3.84
CA ALA A 222 8.70 -16.12 4.78
C ALA A 222 7.87 -16.52 6.01
N ARG A 223 6.96 -15.66 6.50
CA ARG A 223 6.03 -16.00 7.59
C ARG A 223 4.96 -16.99 7.14
N LEU A 224 4.38 -16.79 5.95
CA LEU A 224 3.40 -17.69 5.36
C LEU A 224 3.99 -19.11 5.18
N ARG A 225 5.20 -19.22 4.62
CA ARG A 225 5.89 -20.52 4.49
C ARG A 225 6.22 -21.19 5.83
N ARG A 226 6.59 -20.42 6.85
CA ARG A 226 6.80 -20.97 8.21
C ARG A 226 5.52 -21.54 8.81
N LEU A 227 4.39 -20.84 8.63
CA LEU A 227 3.09 -21.33 9.07
C LEU A 227 2.68 -22.58 8.29
N ALA A 228 2.91 -22.61 6.97
CA ALA A 228 2.66 -23.78 6.14
C ALA A 228 3.49 -25.00 6.57
N ARG A 229 4.77 -24.80 6.93
CA ARG A 229 5.61 -25.87 7.47
C ARG A 229 5.05 -26.45 8.79
N LEU A 230 4.48 -25.62 9.66
CA LEU A 230 3.80 -26.10 10.87
C LEU A 230 2.56 -26.94 10.52
N VAL A 231 1.81 -26.56 9.48
CA VAL A 231 0.68 -27.35 8.97
C VAL A 231 1.16 -28.72 8.47
N GLN A 232 2.24 -28.76 7.69
CA GLN A 232 2.81 -30.01 7.15
C GLN A 232 3.35 -30.97 8.22
N GLN A 233 3.73 -30.46 9.40
CA GLN A 233 4.30 -31.28 10.49
C GLN A 233 3.25 -32.09 11.27
N ASP A 234 1.96 -31.72 11.18
CA ASP A 234 0.88 -32.44 11.86
C ASP A 234 -0.12 -32.97 10.81
N PRO A 235 -0.24 -34.30 10.62
CA PRO A 235 -1.11 -34.87 9.59
C PRO A 235 -2.59 -34.50 9.72
N ALA A 236 -3.09 -34.30 10.94
CA ALA A 236 -4.47 -33.91 11.14
C ALA A 236 -4.70 -32.45 10.73
N LEU A 237 -3.74 -31.58 11.04
CA LEU A 237 -3.75 -30.17 10.64
C LEU A 237 -3.59 -30.03 9.12
N ALA A 238 -2.72 -30.84 8.52
CA ALA A 238 -2.57 -30.92 7.06
C ALA A 238 -3.88 -31.30 6.37
N SER A 239 -4.57 -32.36 6.84
CA SER A 239 -5.90 -32.75 6.32
C SER A 239 -6.91 -31.62 6.46
N ALA A 240 -6.97 -31.00 7.65
CA ALA A 240 -7.91 -29.90 7.90
C ALA A 240 -7.66 -28.69 6.97
N PHE A 241 -6.40 -28.34 6.70
CA PHE A 241 -6.07 -27.25 5.77
C PHE A 241 -6.36 -27.61 4.32
N ALA A 242 -6.09 -28.85 3.90
CA ALA A 242 -6.39 -29.33 2.55
C ALA A 242 -7.91 -29.32 2.26
N GLU A 243 -8.73 -29.57 3.29
CA GLU A 243 -10.19 -29.52 3.24
C GLU A 243 -10.77 -28.10 3.42
N GLY A 244 -9.94 -27.08 3.66
CA GLY A 244 -10.39 -25.73 3.99
C GLY A 244 -11.08 -25.61 5.36
N ASN A 245 -10.98 -26.63 6.22
CA ASN A 245 -11.56 -26.65 7.56
C ASN A 245 -10.69 -25.89 8.57
N PHE A 246 -10.62 -24.57 8.41
CA PHE A 246 -9.85 -23.71 9.33
C PHE A 246 -10.45 -23.62 10.73
N SER A 247 -11.72 -23.98 10.90
CA SER A 247 -12.38 -24.03 12.20
C SER A 247 -11.71 -25.04 13.16
N ALA A 248 -11.04 -26.06 12.59
CA ALA A 248 -10.25 -27.04 13.33
C ALA A 248 -9.24 -26.37 14.28
N LEU A 249 -8.63 -25.23 13.90
CA LEU A 249 -7.67 -24.50 14.75
C LEU A 249 -8.21 -24.11 16.14
N LYS A 250 -9.53 -24.05 16.31
CA LYS A 250 -10.23 -23.70 17.54
C LYS A 250 -10.94 -24.90 18.19
N SER A 251 -11.03 -26.04 17.51
CA SER A 251 -11.65 -27.25 18.05
C SER A 251 -10.78 -27.83 19.17
N PRO A 252 -11.37 -28.33 20.29
CA PRO A 252 -10.63 -29.01 21.36
C PRO A 252 -9.66 -30.10 20.85
N ASP A 253 -10.05 -30.84 19.81
CA ASP A 253 -9.26 -31.95 19.24
C ASP A 253 -7.92 -31.52 18.61
N TYR A 254 -7.80 -30.22 18.31
CA TYR A 254 -6.66 -29.61 17.63
C TYR A 254 -6.00 -28.54 18.49
N SER A 255 -6.79 -27.73 19.20
CA SER A 255 -6.32 -26.54 19.91
C SER A 255 -5.31 -26.88 21.01
N ASP A 256 -5.39 -28.08 21.58
CA ASP A 256 -4.47 -28.50 22.63
C ASP A 256 -3.12 -29.01 22.14
N ARG A 257 -3.01 -29.32 20.84
CA ARG A 257 -1.77 -29.81 20.23
C ARG A 257 -0.69 -28.71 20.28
N PRO A 258 0.57 -29.05 20.65
CA PRO A 258 1.66 -28.06 20.69
C PRO A 258 1.90 -27.33 19.37
N ILE A 259 1.78 -28.04 18.24
CA ILE A 259 1.94 -27.47 16.89
C ILE A 259 0.85 -26.43 16.61
N THR A 260 -0.42 -26.76 16.90
CA THR A 260 -1.54 -25.82 16.74
C THR A 260 -1.40 -24.59 17.62
N LYS A 261 -0.95 -24.75 18.88
CA LYS A 261 -0.66 -23.62 19.78
C LYS A 261 0.41 -22.70 19.19
N THR A 262 1.48 -23.30 18.64
CA THR A 262 2.56 -22.57 17.97
C THR A 262 2.08 -21.86 16.70
N PHE A 263 1.30 -22.55 15.87
CA PHE A 263 0.67 -21.98 14.67
C PHE A 263 -0.19 -20.77 15.04
N ASN A 264 -1.12 -20.92 15.97
CA ASN A 264 -2.02 -19.85 16.39
C ASN A 264 -1.27 -18.63 16.94
N ALA A 265 -0.21 -18.85 17.72
CA ALA A 265 0.64 -17.76 18.22
C ALA A 265 1.35 -17.01 17.08
N GLN A 266 1.96 -17.73 16.14
CA GLN A 266 2.65 -17.12 15.01
C GLN A 266 1.69 -16.45 14.02
N PHE A 267 0.53 -17.04 13.77
CA PHE A 267 -0.52 -16.47 12.93
C PHE A 267 -1.03 -15.17 13.53
N LYS A 268 -1.35 -15.15 14.84
CA LYS A 268 -1.75 -13.92 15.53
C LYS A 268 -0.70 -12.81 15.45
N ALA A 269 0.59 -13.17 15.58
CA ALA A 269 1.69 -12.22 15.43
C ALA A 269 1.80 -11.68 13.99
N MET A 270 1.57 -12.52 12.98
CA MET A 270 1.51 -12.11 11.58
C MET A 270 0.33 -11.15 11.34
N MET A 271 -0.87 -11.48 11.83
CA MET A 271 -2.08 -10.67 11.66
C MET A 271 -1.96 -9.29 12.31
N LYS A 272 -1.24 -9.17 13.43
CA LYS A 272 -0.97 -7.86 14.05
C LYS A 272 -0.21 -6.91 13.11
N GLU A 273 0.66 -7.44 12.25
CA GLU A 273 1.51 -6.64 11.36
C GLU A 273 0.91 -6.51 9.95
N TYR A 274 0.26 -7.56 9.45
CA TYR A 274 -0.18 -7.68 8.06
C TYR A 274 -1.70 -7.77 7.90
N GLY A 275 -2.47 -7.77 8.98
CA GLY A 275 -3.91 -7.98 8.98
C GLY A 275 -4.73 -6.90 8.26
N PHE A 276 -4.14 -5.74 7.96
CA PHE A 276 -4.77 -4.69 7.15
C PHE A 276 -4.63 -4.92 5.64
N ARG A 277 -3.92 -5.96 5.21
CA ARG A 277 -3.88 -6.35 3.79
C ARG A 277 -5.24 -6.87 3.34
N THR A 278 -5.50 -6.76 2.05
CA THR A 278 -6.69 -7.30 1.38
C THR A 278 -6.28 -8.34 0.34
N GLY A 279 -7.25 -9.14 -0.11
CA GLY A 279 -7.10 -10.15 -1.16
C GLY A 279 -6.05 -11.23 -0.88
N TRP A 280 -5.46 -11.78 -1.95
CA TRP A 280 -4.57 -12.95 -1.91
C TRP A 280 -3.14 -12.63 -2.37
N GLY A 281 -2.84 -11.40 -2.78
CA GLY A 281 -1.50 -11.04 -3.23
C GLY A 281 -1.41 -9.75 -4.02
N TYR A 282 -0.32 -9.60 -4.75
CA TYR A 282 -0.09 -8.46 -5.64
C TYR A 282 -1.21 -8.35 -6.68
N GLY A 283 -1.69 -7.12 -6.92
CA GLY A 283 -2.80 -6.87 -7.86
C GLY A 283 -4.19 -7.18 -7.31
N SER A 284 -4.32 -7.63 -6.05
CA SER A 284 -5.63 -7.75 -5.41
C SER A 284 -6.31 -6.39 -5.26
N SER A 285 -7.64 -6.35 -5.43
CA SER A 285 -8.41 -5.12 -5.25
C SER A 285 -8.26 -4.57 -3.82
N VAL A 286 -8.16 -3.26 -3.72
CA VAL A 286 -8.14 -2.52 -2.45
C VAL A 286 -9.25 -1.48 -2.56
N GLY A 287 -10.34 -1.67 -1.84
CA GLY A 287 -11.48 -0.76 -1.85
C GLY A 287 -12.25 -0.83 -0.54
N PHE A 288 -13.23 0.05 -0.38
CA PHE A 288 -14.07 0.12 0.82
C PHE A 288 -14.91 -1.14 1.05
N GLU A 289 -15.22 -1.87 -0.02
CA GLU A 289 -15.95 -3.13 0.04
C GLU A 289 -15.06 -4.35 0.28
N THR A 290 -13.73 -4.20 0.15
CA THR A 290 -12.83 -5.35 0.25
C THR A 290 -12.47 -5.60 1.71
N SER A 291 -12.90 -6.75 2.24
CA SER A 291 -12.53 -7.16 3.59
C SER A 291 -11.01 -7.34 3.73
N THR A 292 -10.45 -6.71 4.77
CA THR A 292 -9.07 -6.93 5.21
C THR A 292 -8.91 -8.33 5.80
N TRP A 293 -7.69 -8.84 5.91
CA TRP A 293 -7.40 -10.10 6.58
C TRP A 293 -7.88 -10.13 8.05
N ASN A 294 -7.86 -9.00 8.75
CA ASN A 294 -8.41 -8.91 10.12
C ASN A 294 -9.94 -9.07 10.15
N MET A 295 -10.63 -8.66 9.09
CA MET A 295 -12.08 -8.83 8.94
C MET A 295 -12.43 -10.25 8.49
N ASP A 296 -11.62 -10.82 7.59
CA ASP A 296 -11.77 -12.17 7.07
C ASP A 296 -10.44 -12.96 7.17
N PRO A 297 -10.22 -13.65 8.31
CA PRO A 297 -9.01 -14.44 8.52
C PRO A 297 -8.93 -15.70 7.64
N ALA A 298 -9.98 -16.08 6.92
CA ALA A 298 -9.93 -17.25 6.03
C ALA A 298 -8.95 -17.01 4.87
N LYS A 299 -8.93 -15.81 4.29
CA LYS A 299 -8.03 -15.45 3.17
C LYS A 299 -6.55 -15.76 3.44
N PRO A 300 -5.92 -15.27 4.52
CA PRO A 300 -4.53 -15.63 4.80
C PRO A 300 -4.36 -17.10 5.19
N LEU A 301 -5.39 -17.80 5.69
CA LEU A 301 -5.33 -19.24 5.98
C LEU A 301 -5.35 -20.07 4.68
N GLU A 302 -6.12 -19.67 3.67
CA GLU A 302 -6.09 -20.25 2.32
C GLU A 302 -4.72 -20.07 1.66
N LEU A 303 -4.10 -18.90 1.81
CA LEU A 303 -2.72 -18.68 1.34
C LEU A 303 -1.74 -19.65 2.01
N ILE A 304 -1.90 -19.87 3.32
CA ILE A 304 -1.07 -20.82 4.06
C ILE A 304 -1.33 -22.25 3.59
N ALA A 305 -2.58 -22.63 3.35
CA ALA A 305 -2.95 -23.93 2.78
C ALA A 305 -2.29 -24.14 1.41
N SER A 306 -2.36 -23.14 0.53
CA SER A 306 -1.71 -23.18 -0.78
C SER A 306 -0.18 -23.36 -0.68
N TYR A 307 0.47 -22.78 0.32
CA TYR A 307 1.89 -23.06 0.59
C TYR A 307 2.12 -24.44 1.21
N ALA A 308 1.19 -24.95 2.03
CA ALA A 308 1.29 -26.27 2.65
C ALA A 308 1.17 -27.40 1.62
N ASP A 309 0.50 -27.16 0.49
CA ASP A 309 0.45 -28.09 -0.65
C ASP A 309 1.72 -28.06 -1.52
N GLN A 310 2.63 -27.12 -1.26
CA GLN A 310 3.89 -26.97 -2.00
C GLN A 310 5.09 -27.49 -1.22
N ASP A 311 6.18 -27.71 -1.95
CA ASP A 311 7.49 -27.99 -1.35
C ASP A 311 8.12 -26.68 -0.82
N VAL A 312 7.76 -26.32 0.42
CA VAL A 312 8.25 -25.11 1.09
C VAL A 312 9.77 -25.12 1.31
N ASP A 313 10.38 -26.29 1.45
CA ASP A 313 11.82 -26.42 1.65
C ASP A 313 12.57 -26.14 0.34
N LYS A 314 12.03 -26.60 -0.80
CA LYS A 314 12.54 -26.22 -2.12
C LYS A 314 12.40 -24.72 -2.37
N LEU A 315 11.28 -24.09 -1.97
CA LEU A 315 11.11 -22.64 -2.12
C LEU A 315 12.14 -21.85 -1.30
N ASP A 316 12.40 -22.27 -0.06
CA ASP A 316 13.42 -21.65 0.80
C ASP A 316 14.84 -21.91 0.27
N ALA A 317 15.10 -23.08 -0.32
CA ALA A 317 16.35 -23.39 -0.99
C ALA A 317 16.59 -22.50 -2.22
N LEU A 318 15.56 -22.21 -3.02
CA LEU A 318 15.63 -21.30 -4.17
C LEU A 318 15.99 -19.87 -3.72
N GLU A 319 15.33 -19.36 -2.68
CA GLU A 319 15.62 -18.03 -2.13
C GLU A 319 17.04 -17.96 -1.55
N THR A 320 17.47 -19.01 -0.83
CA THR A 320 18.84 -19.13 -0.31
C THR A 320 19.89 -19.16 -1.42
N ARG A 321 19.61 -19.89 -2.52
CA ARG A 321 20.48 -19.94 -3.69
C ARG A 321 20.59 -18.57 -4.36
N ALA A 322 19.48 -17.88 -4.55
CA ALA A 322 19.44 -16.54 -5.14
C ALA A 322 20.23 -15.53 -4.29
N LEU A 323 20.05 -15.56 -2.96
CA LEU A 323 20.83 -14.75 -2.03
C LEU A 323 22.34 -15.03 -2.16
N ARG A 324 22.74 -16.30 -2.19
CA ARG A 324 24.14 -16.70 -2.33
C ARG A 324 24.72 -16.26 -3.68
N GLN A 325 23.97 -16.41 -4.76
CA GLN A 325 24.35 -15.95 -6.10
C GLN A 325 24.62 -14.44 -6.11
N ARG A 326 23.69 -13.64 -5.58
CA ARG A 326 23.88 -12.19 -5.42
C ARG A 326 25.15 -11.84 -4.63
N GLN A 327 25.35 -12.51 -3.49
CA GLN A 327 26.51 -12.25 -2.62
C GLN A 327 27.84 -12.59 -3.32
N LEU A 328 27.90 -13.73 -4.02
CA LEU A 328 29.07 -14.14 -4.77
C LEU A 328 29.35 -13.18 -5.94
N ALA A 329 28.33 -12.78 -6.69
CA ALA A 329 28.45 -11.79 -7.76
C ALA A 329 28.94 -10.44 -7.23
N THR A 330 28.39 -9.97 -6.10
CA THR A 330 28.86 -8.75 -5.43
C THR A 330 30.33 -8.84 -5.04
N ARG A 331 30.77 -9.97 -4.46
CA ARG A 331 32.18 -10.19 -4.13
C ARG A 331 33.08 -10.29 -5.37
N ARG A 332 32.58 -10.82 -6.49
CA ARG A 332 33.30 -10.88 -7.78
C ARG A 332 33.56 -9.49 -8.31
N ILE A 333 32.51 -8.66 -8.41
CA ILE A 333 32.63 -7.29 -8.94
C ILE A 333 33.48 -6.41 -8.02
N ARG A 334 33.31 -6.51 -6.69
CA ARG A 334 34.19 -5.81 -5.73
C ARG A 334 35.67 -6.12 -5.94
N ARG A 335 36.01 -7.39 -6.18
CA ARG A 335 37.39 -7.81 -6.46
C ARG A 335 37.88 -7.29 -7.82
N LYS A 336 37.05 -7.35 -8.87
CA LYS A 336 37.35 -6.81 -10.20
C LYS A 336 37.67 -5.31 -10.15
N LEU A 337 36.91 -4.55 -9.35
CA LEU A 337 37.04 -3.10 -9.22
C LEU A 337 37.98 -2.66 -8.09
N ALA A 338 38.68 -3.59 -7.41
CA ALA A 338 39.47 -3.27 -6.21
C ALA A 338 40.56 -2.21 -6.46
N ASN A 339 41.16 -2.22 -7.65
CA ASN A 339 42.19 -1.25 -8.05
C ASN A 339 41.60 -0.02 -8.79
N MET A 340 40.27 0.14 -8.79
CA MET A 340 39.54 1.22 -9.45
C MET A 340 38.57 1.87 -8.45
N PRO A 341 39.08 2.63 -7.46
CA PRO A 341 38.30 3.08 -6.30
C PRO A 341 37.06 3.89 -6.68
N ASP A 342 37.14 4.74 -7.70
CA ASP A 342 36.01 5.55 -8.17
C ASP A 342 34.90 4.69 -8.78
N ARG A 343 35.26 3.69 -9.61
CA ARG A 343 34.31 2.74 -10.19
C ARG A 343 33.69 1.85 -9.11
N LEU A 344 34.48 1.41 -8.13
CA LEU A 344 33.97 0.63 -7.00
C LEU A 344 32.97 1.44 -6.16
N LYS A 345 33.28 2.71 -5.87
CA LYS A 345 32.38 3.61 -5.16
C LYS A 345 31.09 3.82 -5.94
N LYS A 346 31.18 4.07 -7.27
CA LYS A 346 30.02 4.21 -8.15
C LYS A 346 29.17 2.94 -8.14
N PHE A 347 29.78 1.75 -8.27
CA PHE A 347 29.10 0.45 -8.20
C PHE A 347 28.34 0.25 -6.89
N GLU A 348 28.97 0.51 -5.74
CA GLU A 348 28.29 0.31 -4.44
C GLU A 348 27.09 1.25 -4.27
N PHE A 349 27.26 2.50 -4.72
CA PHE A 349 26.20 3.50 -4.68
C PHE A 349 25.03 3.12 -5.60
N THR A 350 25.29 2.86 -6.88
CA THR A 350 24.23 2.55 -7.85
C THR A 350 23.56 1.21 -7.57
N ARG A 351 24.32 0.19 -7.13
CA ARG A 351 23.75 -1.09 -6.68
C ARG A 351 22.81 -0.90 -5.49
N LYS A 352 23.20 -0.13 -4.48
CA LYS A 352 22.35 0.12 -3.30
C LYS A 352 21.06 0.85 -3.70
N ARG A 353 21.17 1.81 -4.63
CA ARG A 353 20.04 2.54 -5.19
C ARG A 353 19.10 1.62 -5.98
N ALA A 354 19.62 0.79 -6.87
CA ALA A 354 18.81 -0.18 -7.60
C ALA A 354 18.09 -1.15 -6.64
N GLN A 355 18.73 -1.54 -5.54
CA GLN A 355 18.13 -2.39 -4.52
C GLN A 355 17.05 -1.68 -3.67
N SER A 356 17.02 -0.35 -3.62
CA SER A 356 15.95 0.38 -2.91
C SER A 356 14.69 0.55 -3.76
N ASP A 357 14.79 0.35 -5.07
CA ASP A 357 13.68 0.48 -6.01
C ASP A 357 12.87 -0.82 -6.18
N VAL A 358 13.26 -1.90 -5.46
CA VAL A 358 12.66 -3.25 -5.46
C VAL A 358 12.13 -3.60 -4.06
#